data_AF-A0A9X2J5Y2-F1
#
_entry.id   AF-A0A9X2J5Y2-F1
#
_cell.length_a   1.000
_cell.length_b   1.000
_cell.length_c   1.000
_cell.angle_alpha   90.00
_cell.angle_beta   90.00
_cell.angle_gamma   90.00
#
_symmetry.space_group_name_H-M   'P 1'
#
loop_
_entity.id
_entity.type
_entity.pdbx_description
1 polymer ?
#
loop_
_entity_poly.entity_id
_entity_poly.type
_entity_poly.pdbx_seq_one_letter_code
_entity_poly.pdbx_strand_id
1 'polypeptide(L)'
;MSIVRSNGQNKKLMQKIKLILLTLIATLSSPASSQIYKYKNKDGNWIFSDKRPNQNTVTQEIKEKHITKKAVKPKVFTSKRRGSFSIVANNPYSAPIQVKVKLSESNTVLYGIIPPKSKADIFETNTPNLKARLPT
;
A
#
# COMPACT_ATOMS: atom_id res chain seq x y z
N MET A 1 -2.25 9.98 70.70
CA MET A 1 -2.42 9.05 69.57
C MET A 1 -3.36 9.70 68.56
N SER A 2 -2.89 10.01 67.34
CA SER A 2 -3.68 10.02 66.08
C SER A 2 -2.84 10.59 64.94
N ILE A 3 -2.63 9.76 63.91
CA ILE A 3 -1.81 10.02 62.74
C ILE A 3 -2.74 10.45 61.60
N VAL A 4 -2.64 11.70 61.14
CA VAL A 4 -3.34 12.18 59.93
C VAL A 4 -2.33 12.87 59.02
N ARG A 5 -1.53 12.08 58.28
CA ARG A 5 -0.62 12.59 57.24
C ARG A 5 -0.35 11.56 56.14
N SER A 6 -1.38 10.90 55.60
CA SER A 6 -1.20 9.80 54.62
C SER A 6 -1.56 10.17 53.15
N ASN A 7 -2.63 10.93 52.91
CA ASN A 7 -3.19 11.04 51.54
C ASN A 7 -2.40 11.90 50.54
N GLY A 8 -1.66 12.92 50.99
CA GLY A 8 -0.90 13.81 50.08
C GLY A 8 0.42 13.20 49.58
N GLN A 9 1.08 12.38 50.40
CA GLN A 9 2.33 11.71 50.06
C GLN A 9 2.10 10.60 49.04
N ASN A 10 1.01 9.83 49.19
CA ASN A 10 0.64 8.77 48.24
C ASN A 10 0.32 9.32 46.84
N LYS A 11 -0.29 10.51 46.73
CA LYS A 11 -0.54 11.16 45.43
C LYS A 11 0.76 11.57 44.74
N LYS A 12 1.71 12.14 45.48
CA LYS A 12 3.04 12.48 44.95
C LYS A 12 3.84 11.24 44.56
N LEU A 13 3.75 10.17 45.35
CA LEU A 13 4.37 8.88 45.05
C LEU A 13 3.79 8.26 43.77
N MET A 14 2.47 8.26 43.63
CA MET A 14 1.78 7.75 42.44
C MET A 14 2.08 8.59 41.18
N GLN A 15 2.24 9.91 41.31
CA GLN A 15 2.70 10.77 40.21
C GLN A 15 4.15 10.46 39.80
N LYS A 16 5.04 10.22 40.77
CA LYS A 16 6.43 9.80 40.47
C LYS A 16 6.48 8.45 39.77
N ILE A 17 5.67 7.48 40.20
CA ILE A 17 5.59 6.16 39.55
C ILE A 17 5.09 6.29 38.11
N LYS A 18 4.05 7.11 37.88
CA LYS A 18 3.56 7.38 36.52
C LYS A 18 4.63 8.02 35.64
N LEU A 19 5.42 8.94 36.19
CA LEU A 19 6.50 9.61 35.46
C LEU A 19 7.63 8.62 35.10
N ILE A 20 8.01 7.75 36.04
CA ILE A 20 9.02 6.70 35.83
C ILE A 20 8.53 5.68 34.78
N LEU A 21 7.26 5.30 34.84
CA LEU A 21 6.68 4.37 33.88
C LEU A 21 6.64 4.97 32.47
N LEU A 22 6.32 6.26 32.36
CA LEU A 22 6.29 6.98 31.08
C LEU A 22 7.70 7.09 30.46
N THR A 23 8.73 7.36 31.27
CA THR A 23 10.12 7.38 30.77
C THR A 23 10.63 5.99 30.39
N LEU A 24 10.20 4.92 31.07
CA LEU A 24 10.60 3.55 30.73
C LEU A 24 9.99 3.07 29.40
N ILE A 25 8.77 3.48 29.08
CA ILE A 25 8.12 3.13 27.80
C ILE A 25 8.81 3.86 26.63
N ALA A 26 9.29 5.08 26.85
CA ALA A 26 9.93 5.89 25.82
C ALA A 26 11.32 5.36 25.37
N THR A 27 11.98 4.53 26.17
CA THR A 27 13.32 3.99 25.83
C THR A 27 13.26 2.66 25.07
N LEU A 28 12.09 2.02 24.97
CA LEU A 28 11.94 0.73 24.29
C LEU A 28 11.79 0.85 22.76
N SER A 29 11.57 2.05 22.22
CA SER A 29 11.39 2.28 20.79
C SER A 29 12.70 2.67 20.09
N SER A 30 13.67 1.76 20.03
CA SER A 30 14.75 1.91 19.04
C SER A 30 14.22 1.49 17.66
N PRO A 31 14.17 2.39 16.65
CA PRO A 31 13.85 1.98 15.30
C PRO A 31 14.98 1.08 14.78
N ALA A 32 14.68 -0.21 14.59
CA ALA A 32 15.57 -1.11 13.87
C ALA A 32 15.57 -0.74 12.39
N SER A 33 16.47 0.16 11.99
CA SER A 33 16.73 0.47 10.58
C SER A 33 17.63 -0.62 10.02
N SER A 34 17.06 -1.54 9.24
CA SER A 34 17.85 -2.54 8.52
C SER A 34 18.55 -1.85 7.36
N GLN A 35 19.88 -1.71 7.46
CA GLN A 35 20.71 -1.14 6.41
C GLN A 35 21.58 -2.26 5.82
N ILE A 36 21.45 -2.49 4.51
CA ILE A 36 22.28 -3.45 3.79
C ILE A 36 23.47 -2.69 3.18
N TYR A 37 24.68 -3.12 3.53
CA TYR A 37 25.93 -2.58 3.01
C TYR A 37 26.42 -3.41 1.82
N LYS A 38 26.89 -2.73 0.78
CA LYS A 38 27.58 -3.35 -0.35
C LYS A 38 29.02 -2.83 -0.45
N TYR A 39 29.97 -3.76 -0.54
CA TYR A 39 31.40 -3.43 -0.68
C TYR A 39 32.16 -4.52 -1.44
N LYS A 40 33.37 -4.18 -1.91
CA LYS A 40 34.30 -5.17 -2.47
C LYS A 40 35.23 -5.68 -1.37
N ASN A 41 35.45 -6.99 -1.32
CA ASN A 41 36.45 -7.59 -0.45
C ASN A 41 37.87 -7.43 -1.04
N LYS A 42 38.90 -7.91 -0.32
CA LYS A 42 40.30 -7.85 -0.74
C LYS A 42 40.57 -8.59 -2.06
N ASP A 43 39.75 -9.60 -2.37
CA ASP A 43 39.84 -10.41 -3.59
C ASP A 43 39.03 -9.80 -4.75
N GLY A 44 38.42 -8.63 -4.57
CA GLY A 44 37.63 -7.93 -5.58
C GLY A 44 36.17 -8.40 -5.72
N ASN A 45 35.74 -9.37 -4.90
CA ASN A 45 34.38 -9.91 -4.90
C ASN A 45 33.40 -8.96 -4.19
N TRP A 46 32.18 -8.88 -4.71
CA TRP A 46 31.11 -8.11 -4.09
C TRP A 46 30.50 -8.86 -2.90
N ILE A 47 30.43 -8.20 -1.74
CA ILE A 47 29.79 -8.71 -0.52
C ILE A 47 28.61 -7.80 -0.15
N PHE A 48 27.50 -8.44 0.22
CA PHE A 48 26.31 -7.81 0.79
C PHE A 48 26.20 -8.24 2.25
N SER A 49 26.10 -7.29 3.18
CA SER A 49 26.11 -7.56 4.61
C SER A 49 25.22 -6.58 5.35
N ASP A 50 24.45 -7.09 6.32
CA ASP A 50 23.68 -6.26 7.25
C ASP A 50 24.57 -5.57 8.29
N LYS A 51 25.82 -6.04 8.43
CA LYS A 51 26.83 -5.44 9.31
C LYS A 51 27.76 -4.55 8.52
N ARG A 52 27.97 -3.33 9.00
CA ARG A 52 28.97 -2.41 8.46
C ARG A 52 30.37 -3.01 8.66
N PRO A 53 31.21 -3.09 7.63
CA PRO A 53 32.58 -3.57 7.77
C PRO A 53 33.41 -2.60 8.63
N ASN A 54 34.25 -3.15 9.50
CA ASN A 54 35.08 -2.40 10.46
C ASN A 54 36.32 -1.74 9.82
N GLN A 55 36.62 -2.05 8.56
CA GLN A 55 37.79 -1.54 7.85
C GLN A 55 37.38 -0.35 6.97
N ASN A 56 38.34 0.55 6.68
CA ASN A 56 38.24 1.77 5.86
C ASN A 56 37.91 1.50 4.37
N THR A 57 37.06 0.51 4.11
CA THR A 57 36.59 0.13 2.78
C THR A 57 35.47 1.07 2.36
N VAL A 58 35.55 1.58 1.13
CA VAL A 58 34.50 2.41 0.55
C VAL A 58 33.21 1.59 0.43
N THR A 59 32.29 1.82 1.36
CA THR A 59 30.96 1.19 1.39
C THR A 59 29.93 2.05 0.69
N GLN A 60 29.05 1.43 -0.09
CA GLN A 60 27.82 2.05 -0.56
C GLN A 60 26.65 1.54 0.29
N GLU A 61 25.89 2.48 0.87
CA GLU A 61 24.65 2.18 1.57
C GLU A 61 23.54 1.94 0.54
N ILE A 62 22.92 0.76 0.58
CA ILE A 62 21.73 0.49 -0.21
C ILE A 62 20.53 0.94 0.62
N LYS A 63 20.04 2.16 0.35
CA LYS A 63 18.74 2.58 0.86
C LYS A 63 17.66 1.83 0.09
N GLU A 64 16.78 1.12 0.79
CA GLU A 64 15.61 0.51 0.19
C GLU A 64 14.73 1.59 -0.44
N LYS A 65 14.74 1.67 -1.77
CA LYS A 65 13.82 2.53 -2.50
C LYS A 65 12.48 1.81 -2.54
N HIS A 66 11.58 2.13 -1.61
CA HIS A 66 10.20 1.66 -1.66
C HIS A 66 9.50 2.24 -2.89
N ILE A 67 9.55 1.52 -4.01
CA ILE A 67 8.80 1.87 -5.21
C ILE A 67 7.36 1.41 -4.96
N THR A 68 6.52 2.32 -4.47
CA THR A 68 5.08 2.08 -4.38
C THR A 68 4.55 1.89 -5.79
N LYS A 69 4.45 0.63 -6.25
CA LYS A 69 3.86 0.30 -7.55
C LYS A 69 2.42 0.80 -7.53
N LYS A 70 2.05 1.70 -8.46
CA LYS A 70 0.65 2.12 -8.63
C LYS A 70 -0.20 0.87 -8.83
N ALA A 71 -1.16 0.65 -7.95
CA ALA A 71 -2.10 -0.46 -8.06
C ALA A 71 -2.83 -0.37 -9.41
N VAL A 72 -2.67 -1.40 -10.25
CA VAL A 72 -3.35 -1.47 -11.55
C VAL A 72 -4.74 -2.04 -11.30
N LYS A 73 -5.79 -1.26 -11.60
CA LYS A 73 -7.19 -1.62 -11.35
C LYS A 73 -7.96 -1.84 -12.66
N PRO A 74 -8.98 -2.71 -12.68
CA PRO A 74 -9.91 -2.85 -13.80
C PRO A 74 -10.56 -1.52 -14.16
N LYS A 75 -10.85 -1.32 -15.45
CA LYS A 75 -11.46 -0.08 -15.95
C LYS A 75 -12.54 -0.41 -16.96
N VAL A 76 -13.57 0.44 -17.00
CA VAL A 76 -14.62 0.42 -18.01
C VAL A 76 -14.63 1.78 -18.69
N PHE A 77 -14.75 1.78 -20.02
CA PHE A 77 -14.81 3.01 -20.81
C PHE A 77 -15.63 2.77 -22.09
N THR A 78 -16.11 3.87 -22.68
CA THR A 78 -16.85 3.82 -23.94
C THR A 78 -15.88 4.01 -25.11
N SER A 79 -16.02 3.20 -26.16
CA SER A 79 -15.25 3.30 -27.41
C SER A 79 -16.22 3.52 -28.57
N LYS A 80 -15.86 4.39 -29.53
CA LYS A 80 -16.63 4.59 -30.76
C LYS A 80 -15.95 3.83 -31.90
N ARG A 81 -16.69 2.98 -32.61
CA ARG A 81 -16.19 2.23 -33.78
C ARG A 81 -17.24 2.28 -34.89
N ARG A 82 -16.85 2.68 -36.11
CA ARG A 82 -17.71 2.61 -37.32
C ARG A 82 -19.15 3.15 -37.16
N GLY A 83 -19.36 4.16 -36.31
CA GLY A 83 -20.68 4.75 -36.06
C GLY A 83 -21.44 4.17 -34.87
N SER A 84 -21.02 3.03 -34.32
CA SER A 84 -21.52 2.47 -33.07
C SER A 84 -20.65 2.86 -31.86
N PHE A 85 -21.24 2.77 -30.67
CA PHE A 85 -20.62 2.98 -29.37
C PHE A 85 -20.62 1.66 -28.60
N SER A 86 -19.47 1.28 -28.06
CA SER A 86 -19.31 0.05 -27.28
C SER A 86 -18.80 0.35 -25.88
N ILE A 87 -19.31 -0.38 -24.89
CA ILE A 87 -18.80 -0.36 -23.52
C ILE A 87 -17.72 -1.43 -23.42
N VAL A 88 -16.48 -1.01 -23.17
CA VAL A 88 -15.30 -1.89 -23.13
C VAL A 88 -14.80 -1.99 -21.69
N ALA A 89 -14.59 -3.22 -21.22
CA ALA A 89 -13.88 -3.46 -19.97
C ALA A 89 -12.44 -3.93 -20.22
N ASN A 90 -11.54 -3.45 -19.37
CA ASN A 90 -10.11 -3.80 -19.38
C ASN A 90 -9.76 -4.54 -18.09
N ASN A 91 -9.24 -5.76 -18.24
CA ASN A 91 -8.74 -6.58 -17.16
C ASN A 91 -7.20 -6.56 -17.12
N PRO A 92 -6.59 -5.82 -16.18
CA PRO A 92 -5.14 -5.81 -16.02
C PRO A 92 -4.59 -7.02 -15.27
N TYR A 93 -5.42 -7.89 -14.71
CA TYR A 93 -5.00 -9.02 -13.88
C TYR A 93 -4.63 -10.24 -14.73
N SER A 94 -3.89 -11.15 -14.12
CA SER A 94 -3.48 -12.42 -14.75
C SER A 94 -4.51 -13.54 -14.59
N ALA A 95 -5.71 -13.21 -14.09
CA ALA A 95 -6.83 -14.13 -13.93
C ALA A 95 -8.10 -13.52 -14.56
N PRO A 96 -9.08 -14.34 -14.98
CA PRO A 96 -10.36 -13.84 -15.45
C PRO A 96 -11.05 -13.02 -14.35
N ILE A 97 -11.76 -11.96 -14.74
CA ILE A 97 -12.60 -11.18 -13.81
C ILE A 97 -14.04 -11.18 -14.27
N GLN A 98 -14.96 -11.24 -13.32
CA GLN A 98 -16.35 -10.90 -13.57
C GLN A 98 -16.54 -9.41 -13.29
N VAL A 99 -17.15 -8.70 -14.23
CA VAL A 99 -17.48 -7.28 -14.07
C VAL A 99 -18.99 -7.09 -14.10
N LYS A 100 -19.48 -6.28 -13.17
CA LYS A 100 -20.83 -5.71 -13.17
C LYS A 100 -20.70 -4.27 -13.66
N VAL A 101 -21.46 -3.89 -14.67
CA VAL A 101 -21.44 -2.53 -15.24
C VAL A 101 -22.84 -1.96 -15.20
N LYS A 102 -23.00 -0.79 -14.57
CA LYS A 102 -24.27 -0.06 -14.58
C LYS A 102 -24.22 1.02 -15.66
N LEU A 103 -25.23 1.04 -16.53
CA LEU A 103 -25.41 2.14 -17.48
C LEU A 103 -25.88 3.38 -16.70
N SER A 104 -25.40 4.57 -17.08
CA SER A 104 -25.77 5.79 -16.35
C SER A 104 -27.16 6.28 -16.74
N GLU A 105 -27.60 6.00 -17.97
CA GLU A 105 -28.86 6.49 -18.55
C GLU A 105 -30.02 5.52 -18.34
N SER A 106 -29.74 4.27 -17.99
CA SER A 106 -30.75 3.26 -17.70
C SER A 106 -30.41 2.55 -16.39
N ASN A 107 -31.41 2.06 -15.66
CA ASN A 107 -31.17 1.18 -14.50
C ASN A 107 -30.70 -0.22 -14.92
N THR A 108 -30.30 -0.40 -16.17
CA THR A 108 -29.79 -1.65 -16.71
C THR A 108 -28.40 -1.94 -16.15
N VAL A 109 -28.25 -3.18 -15.67
CA VAL A 109 -27.00 -3.73 -15.17
C VAL A 109 -26.56 -4.84 -16.10
N LEU A 110 -25.33 -4.75 -16.59
CA LEU A 110 -24.71 -5.73 -17.48
C LEU A 110 -23.63 -6.51 -16.74
N TYR A 111 -23.44 -7.76 -17.14
CA TYR A 111 -22.42 -8.64 -16.59
C TYR A 111 -21.55 -9.17 -17.73
N GLY A 112 -20.26 -9.34 -17.44
CA GLY A 112 -19.34 -9.95 -18.40
C GLY A 112 -18.15 -10.60 -17.70
N ILE A 113 -17.62 -11.66 -18.31
CA ILE A 113 -16.35 -12.26 -17.90
C ILE A 113 -15.28 -11.75 -18.85
N ILE A 114 -14.25 -11.11 -18.30
CA ILE A 114 -13.15 -10.54 -19.07
C ILE A 114 -11.91 -11.43 -18.88
N PRO A 115 -11.37 -12.03 -19.95
CA PRO A 115 -10.18 -12.88 -19.87
C PRO A 115 -8.96 -12.17 -19.25
N PRO A 116 -7.95 -12.92 -18.77
CA PRO A 116 -6.71 -12.36 -18.25
C PRO A 116 -6.05 -11.39 -19.25
N LYS A 117 -5.49 -10.29 -18.75
CA LYS A 117 -4.68 -9.33 -19.54
C LYS A 117 -5.35 -8.85 -20.84
N SER A 118 -6.67 -8.77 -20.85
CA SER A 118 -7.44 -8.53 -22.08
C SER A 118 -8.45 -7.40 -21.94
N LYS A 119 -9.05 -7.05 -23.08
CA LYS A 119 -10.22 -6.18 -23.16
C LYS A 119 -11.35 -6.93 -23.86
N ALA A 120 -12.58 -6.72 -23.40
CA ALA A 120 -13.75 -7.24 -24.09
C ALA A 120 -14.89 -6.21 -24.11
N ASP A 121 -15.67 -6.27 -25.17
CA ASP A 121 -16.86 -5.47 -25.36
C ASP A 121 -18.01 -6.13 -24.58
N ILE A 122 -18.64 -5.37 -23.68
CA ILE A 122 -19.74 -5.85 -22.82
C ILE A 122 -21.09 -5.52 -23.46
N PHE A 123 -21.12 -4.45 -24.24
CA PHE A 123 -22.34 -3.93 -24.85
C PHE A 123 -21.99 -3.10 -26.07
N GLU A 124 -22.83 -3.15 -27.10
CA GLU A 124 -22.73 -2.31 -28.28
C GLU A 124 -24.09 -1.68 -28.58
N THR A 125 -24.06 -0.45 -29.07
CA THR A 125 -25.25 0.33 -29.41
C THR A 125 -24.94 1.36 -30.49
N ASN A 126 -25.97 1.90 -31.13
CA ASN A 126 -25.83 3.00 -32.07
C ASN A 126 -26.10 4.37 -31.44
N THR A 127 -26.44 4.41 -30.14
CA THR A 127 -26.78 5.65 -29.45
C THR A 127 -25.52 6.44 -29.03
N PRO A 128 -25.35 7.69 -29.50
CA PRO A 128 -24.28 8.56 -29.03
C PRO A 128 -24.52 9.00 -27.58
N ASN A 129 -23.48 8.86 -26.74
CA ASN A 129 -23.34 9.33 -25.35
C ASN A 129 -23.48 8.34 -24.18
N LEU A 130 -23.49 7.02 -24.42
CA LEU A 130 -23.55 6.08 -23.29
C LEU A 130 -22.35 6.17 -22.34
N LYS A 131 -22.66 6.50 -21.08
CA LYS A 131 -21.71 6.49 -19.97
C LYS A 131 -21.92 5.24 -19.13
N ALA A 132 -20.82 4.51 -18.89
CA ALA A 132 -20.81 3.29 -18.09
C ALA A 132 -19.81 3.42 -16.94
N ARG A 133 -20.15 2.87 -15.78
CA ARG A 133 -19.27 2.87 -14.60
C ARG A 133 -19.31 1.51 -13.92
N LEU A 134 -18.18 1.15 -13.30
CA LEU A 134 -18.14 0.05 -12.34
C LEU A 134 -18.87 0.50 -11.05
N PRO A 135 -19.66 -0.36 -10.40
CA PRO A 135 -20.23 -0.06 -9.10
C PRO A 135 -19.09 0.10 -8.08
N THR A 136 -19.16 1.17 -7.29
CA THR A 136 -18.32 1.42 -6.11
C THR A 136 -18.74 0.55 -4.95
#